data_AF-A0A350IH99-F1
#
_entry.id   AF-A0A350IH99-F1
#
_cell.length_a   1.000
_cell.length_b   1.000
_cell.length_c   1.000
_cell.angle_alpha   90.00
_cell.angle_beta   90.00
_cell.angle_gamma   90.00
#
_symmetry.space_group_name_H-M   'P 1'
#
loop_
_entity.id
_entity.type
_entity.pdbx_description
1 polymer ?
#
loop_
_entity_poly.entity_id
_entity_poly.type
_entity_poly.pdbx_seq_one_letter_code
_entity_poly.pdbx_strand_id
1 'polypeptide(L)'
;MITPLSATDESQKKTIADIIATIGSAEDRSGEGGVNAELTEKFYAACADWSAWKKSAPAMPYGDKTQAAFDAYNALKDKMNDYFTRCSLMAFDADVAKAVNIAVTDIKDIGSCPLAAPTASKTLDINAINPAWQKKFNALAALTLTEGKTELTEPEWRGIEATFSEYAAWLGAKKGAEVEALGEDRINAILTAGGKDALLGLIEQDKALADESSSIDEVKKLMYYYRDFYRLLKNFVLFTDFYSRAPGVRAMFELGQLYIDQRCCDLCIRVSDMGKHADMASLSGIFLIYFKATSKTLGKSMDAVAVMTDGDIEDLRPGKNGIFYDLQGHDWDAVITKIVDNPISIKQAFWAPYRKVWEFCVGLINKSAADKDAKISAELQAKVQTVAATTPGTPDAAAKTDKPQAFDIAKFAGIFAAFGMAIGYIGSFFTALATGIKNTPPHQLIFVILALMLIISGPSCFIAWMKLRKRNLGPILNANGWAINSKVLVNILFGGKLTTVAKYPKMKLADPYDQKTPAWKIWLPTVLTILVITFLALYFTGNLEFIGLTSPFVKPDTAGEITKAVADTLSAK
;
A
#
# COMPACT_ATOMS: atom_id res chain seq x y z
N MET A 1 10.28 22.49 -29.99
CA MET A 1 10.56 23.83 -29.42
C MET A 1 12.08 24.00 -29.36
N ILE A 2 12.62 25.19 -29.07
CA ILE A 2 14.10 25.32 -28.98
C ILE A 2 14.58 25.16 -27.54
N THR A 3 15.56 24.30 -27.33
CA THR A 3 16.29 24.16 -26.06
C THR A 3 17.73 24.68 -26.24
N PRO A 4 18.55 24.80 -25.18
CA PRO A 4 19.97 25.11 -25.31
C PRO A 4 20.78 24.07 -26.14
N LEU A 5 20.20 22.91 -26.48
CA LEU A 5 20.80 21.94 -27.40
C LEU A 5 20.47 22.23 -28.88
N SER A 6 19.40 22.98 -29.16
CA SER A 6 18.98 23.35 -30.52
C SER A 6 19.85 24.43 -31.16
N ALA A 7 20.56 25.22 -30.35
CA ALA A 7 21.40 26.33 -30.81
C ALA A 7 22.88 25.91 -30.93
N THR A 8 23.52 26.28 -32.04
CA THR A 8 24.95 25.99 -32.28
C THR A 8 25.89 27.01 -31.65
N ASP A 9 25.47 28.27 -31.52
CA ASP A 9 26.23 29.36 -30.91
C ASP A 9 26.02 29.43 -29.38
N GLU A 10 27.11 29.45 -28.62
CA GLU A 10 27.13 29.63 -27.17
C GLU A 10 26.42 30.90 -26.68
N SER A 11 26.41 31.98 -27.48
CA SER A 11 25.66 33.20 -27.15
C SER A 11 24.14 32.95 -27.18
N GLN A 12 23.67 32.21 -28.18
CA GLN A 12 22.27 31.79 -28.29
C GLN A 12 21.90 30.83 -27.16
N LYS A 13 22.72 29.81 -26.86
CA LYS A 13 22.48 28.86 -25.76
C LYS A 13 22.29 29.55 -24.42
N LYS A 14 23.18 30.50 -24.09
CA LYS A 14 23.07 31.31 -22.86
C LYS A 14 21.82 32.16 -22.86
N THR A 15 21.46 32.77 -23.99
CA THR A 15 20.23 33.58 -24.09
C THR A 15 18.96 32.73 -23.94
N ILE A 16 18.94 31.49 -24.44
CA ILE A 16 17.84 30.52 -24.19
C ILE A 16 17.77 30.16 -22.71
N ALA A 17 18.90 29.91 -22.05
CA ALA A 17 18.95 29.66 -20.60
C ALA A 17 18.50 30.88 -19.77
N ASP A 18 18.85 32.10 -20.17
CA ASP A 18 18.42 33.34 -19.53
C ASP A 18 16.89 33.54 -19.64
N ILE A 19 16.29 33.23 -20.81
CA ILE A 19 14.82 33.23 -21.01
C ILE A 19 14.15 32.22 -20.05
N ILE A 20 14.67 30.99 -19.99
CA ILE A 20 14.16 29.93 -19.11
C ILE A 20 14.25 30.34 -17.63
N ALA A 21 15.31 31.05 -17.23
CA ALA A 21 15.52 31.50 -15.85
C ALA A 21 14.65 32.70 -15.44
N THR A 22 14.14 33.49 -16.40
CA THR A 22 13.41 34.75 -16.13
C THR A 22 11.92 34.68 -16.45
N ILE A 23 11.55 34.26 -17.66
CA ILE A 23 10.15 34.15 -18.13
C ILE A 23 9.60 32.73 -17.96
N GLY A 24 10.49 31.73 -17.89
CA GLY A 24 10.15 30.31 -17.72
C GLY A 24 10.27 29.50 -19.00
N SER A 25 9.95 28.21 -18.89
CA SER A 25 10.09 27.21 -19.96
C SER A 25 8.76 26.56 -20.36
N ALA A 26 8.66 26.15 -21.61
CA ALA A 26 7.66 25.19 -22.09
C ALA A 26 8.33 23.80 -22.28
N GLU A 27 7.61 22.71 -22.01
CA GLU A 27 8.14 21.35 -22.13
C GLU A 27 8.31 20.96 -23.61
N ASP A 28 9.54 20.65 -24.03
CA ASP A 28 9.84 20.18 -25.38
C ASP A 28 9.60 18.66 -25.53
N ARG A 29 9.54 18.15 -26.78
CA ARG A 29 9.42 16.70 -27.08
C ARG A 29 10.52 15.84 -26.46
N SER A 30 11.67 16.44 -26.15
CA SER A 30 12.78 15.82 -25.40
C SER A 30 12.46 15.56 -23.91
N GLY A 31 11.44 16.23 -23.36
CA GLY A 31 11.19 16.32 -21.91
C GLY A 31 12.05 17.37 -21.20
N GLU A 32 12.87 18.13 -21.93
CA GLU A 32 13.64 19.26 -21.40
C GLU A 32 12.84 20.58 -21.47
N GLY A 33 13.23 21.54 -20.63
CA GLY A 33 12.69 22.90 -20.68
C GLY A 33 13.19 23.65 -21.91
N GLY A 34 12.28 23.98 -22.82
CA GLY A 34 12.53 24.78 -24.01
C GLY A 34 11.82 26.14 -24.00
N VAL A 35 12.00 26.87 -25.10
CA VAL A 35 11.46 28.19 -25.34
C VAL A 35 10.65 28.18 -26.64
N ASN A 36 9.55 28.93 -26.65
CA ASN A 36 8.69 29.16 -27.81
C ASN A 36 8.73 30.62 -28.26
N ALA A 37 8.06 30.95 -29.38
CA ALA A 37 8.08 32.31 -29.92
C ALA A 37 7.58 33.35 -28.90
N GLU A 38 6.46 33.08 -28.21
CA GLU A 38 5.90 34.00 -27.21
C GLU A 38 6.84 34.29 -26.05
N LEU A 39 7.54 33.28 -25.52
CA LEU A 39 8.50 33.43 -24.43
C LEU A 39 9.71 34.27 -24.87
N THR A 40 10.23 34.02 -26.08
CA THR A 40 11.27 34.85 -26.70
C THR A 40 10.80 36.30 -26.89
N GLU A 41 9.58 36.53 -27.39
CA GLU A 41 9.05 37.89 -27.58
C GLU A 41 8.84 38.62 -26.25
N LYS A 42 8.25 37.97 -25.25
CA LYS A 42 8.07 38.51 -23.89
C LYS A 42 9.42 38.88 -23.26
N PHE A 43 10.44 38.03 -23.40
CA PHE A 43 11.78 38.30 -22.89
C PHE A 43 12.45 39.52 -23.55
N TYR A 44 12.45 39.61 -24.88
CA TYR A 44 13.03 40.74 -25.59
C TYR A 44 12.26 42.05 -25.33
N ALA A 45 10.93 41.97 -25.17
CA ALA A 45 10.12 43.11 -24.74
C ALA A 45 10.47 43.55 -23.30
N ALA A 46 10.57 42.62 -22.35
CA ALA A 46 10.96 42.92 -20.97
C ALA A 46 12.37 43.52 -20.87
N CYS A 47 13.35 42.99 -21.62
CA CYS A 47 14.69 43.57 -21.74
C CYS A 47 14.65 45.00 -22.30
N ALA A 48 13.86 45.25 -23.34
CA ALA A 48 13.73 46.58 -23.94
C ALA A 48 13.06 47.58 -22.99
N ASP A 49 11.95 47.19 -22.34
CA ASP A 49 11.25 48.00 -21.33
C ASP A 49 12.15 48.31 -20.12
N TRP A 50 12.93 47.33 -19.63
CA TRP A 50 13.88 47.53 -18.53
C TRP A 50 15.03 48.48 -18.91
N SER A 51 15.60 48.30 -20.11
CA SER A 51 16.68 49.18 -20.61
C SER A 51 16.16 50.60 -20.89
N ALA A 52 14.93 50.75 -21.37
CA ALA A 52 14.28 52.05 -21.54
C ALA A 52 13.99 52.73 -20.19
N TRP A 53 13.51 51.98 -19.19
CA TRP A 53 13.32 52.46 -17.82
C TRP A 53 14.64 52.90 -17.17
N LYS A 54 15.73 52.14 -17.31
CA LYS A 54 17.05 52.57 -16.83
C LYS A 54 17.55 53.85 -17.49
N LYS A 55 17.29 54.02 -18.80
CA LYS A 55 17.67 55.23 -19.55
C LYS A 55 16.83 56.46 -19.21
N SER A 56 15.66 56.30 -18.60
CA SER A 56 14.84 57.41 -18.09
C SER A 56 15.05 57.73 -16.60
N ALA A 57 16.13 57.22 -15.99
CA ALA A 57 16.49 57.55 -14.62
C ALA A 57 16.75 59.05 -14.42
N PRO A 58 16.10 59.71 -13.43
CA PRO A 58 16.37 61.11 -13.10
C PRO A 58 17.75 61.25 -12.43
N ALA A 59 18.22 62.50 -12.30
CA ALA A 59 19.47 62.79 -11.60
C ALA A 59 19.36 62.36 -10.12
N MET A 60 20.21 61.41 -9.70
CA MET A 60 20.19 60.84 -8.35
C MET A 60 20.64 61.87 -7.30
N PRO A 61 19.75 62.40 -6.42
CA PRO A 61 20.08 63.56 -5.57
C PRO A 61 21.21 63.31 -4.56
N TYR A 62 21.46 62.05 -4.22
CA TYR A 62 22.51 61.62 -3.29
C TYR A 62 23.49 60.62 -3.93
N GLY A 63 23.54 60.56 -5.28
CA GLY A 63 24.31 59.54 -6.02
C GLY A 63 23.92 58.12 -5.61
N ASP A 64 24.90 57.23 -5.45
CA ASP A 64 24.72 55.82 -5.04
C ASP A 64 23.89 55.66 -3.75
N LYS A 65 23.90 56.66 -2.85
CA LYS A 65 23.15 56.63 -1.59
C LYS A 65 21.65 56.91 -1.76
N THR A 66 21.19 57.30 -2.95
CA THR A 66 19.80 57.74 -3.20
C THR A 66 18.77 56.66 -2.85
N GLN A 67 19.02 55.40 -3.21
CA GLN A 67 18.13 54.28 -2.86
C GLN A 67 18.01 54.14 -1.33
N ALA A 68 19.13 54.06 -0.62
CA ALA A 68 19.15 53.94 0.84
C ALA A 68 18.50 55.13 1.56
N ALA A 69 18.68 56.35 1.03
CA ALA A 69 18.04 57.56 1.53
C ALA A 69 16.52 57.56 1.29
N PHE A 70 16.06 57.07 0.13
CA PHE A 70 14.65 56.92 -0.19
C PHE A 70 13.97 55.83 0.65
N ASP A 71 14.65 54.71 0.90
CA ASP A 71 14.15 53.64 1.78
C ASP A 71 14.04 54.11 3.24
N ALA A 72 15.04 54.86 3.73
CA ALA A 72 15.00 55.49 5.05
C ALA A 72 13.88 56.55 5.16
N TYR A 73 13.64 57.31 4.08
CA TYR A 73 12.53 58.27 3.97
C TYR A 73 11.17 57.57 4.03
N ASN A 74 10.93 56.56 3.19
CA ASN A 74 9.68 55.79 3.18
C ASN A 74 9.42 55.10 4.53
N ALA A 75 10.45 54.60 5.20
CA ALA A 75 10.35 53.96 6.52
C ALA A 75 9.97 54.92 7.68
N LEU A 76 9.89 56.23 7.42
CA LEU A 76 9.53 57.29 8.36
C LEU A 76 8.38 58.19 7.87
N LYS A 77 8.08 58.22 6.58
CA LYS A 77 7.18 59.17 5.91
C LYS A 77 5.87 59.39 6.66
N ASP A 78 5.18 58.31 6.99
CA ASP A 78 3.86 58.38 7.61
C ASP A 78 3.91 58.90 9.05
N LYS A 79 4.98 58.60 9.80
CA LYS A 79 5.21 59.10 11.16
C LYS A 79 5.63 60.57 11.19
N MET A 80 6.40 61.02 10.21
CA MET A 80 6.72 62.45 10.03
C MET A 80 5.47 63.25 9.63
N ASN A 81 4.65 62.72 8.71
CA ASN A 81 3.41 63.35 8.28
C ASN A 81 2.34 63.38 9.37
N ASP A 82 2.18 62.29 10.14
CA ASP A 82 1.36 62.25 11.36
C ASP A 82 1.83 63.32 12.37
N TYR A 83 3.14 63.39 12.64
CA TYR A 83 3.71 64.39 13.55
C TYR A 83 3.36 65.84 13.15
N PHE A 84 3.64 66.26 11.91
CA PHE A 84 3.31 67.63 11.48
C PHE A 84 1.80 67.90 11.38
N THR A 85 0.99 66.86 11.13
CA THR A 85 -0.48 66.96 11.23
C THR A 85 -0.92 67.21 12.67
N ARG A 86 -0.35 66.50 13.64
CA ARG A 86 -0.60 66.70 15.09
C ARG A 86 -0.16 68.10 15.56
N CYS A 87 1.01 68.56 15.14
CA CYS A 87 1.48 69.93 15.41
C CYS A 87 0.54 70.99 14.80
N SER A 88 0.02 70.75 13.58
CA SER A 88 -0.96 71.64 12.95
C SER A 88 -2.30 71.68 13.68
N LEU A 89 -2.79 70.54 14.18
CA LEU A 89 -4.00 70.48 15.00
C LEU A 89 -3.84 71.24 16.32
N MET A 90 -2.69 71.08 17.01
CA MET A 90 -2.39 71.82 18.24
C MET A 90 -2.17 73.32 18.04
N ALA A 91 -1.77 73.75 16.84
CA ALA A 91 -1.69 75.16 16.47
C ALA A 91 -3.05 75.76 16.06
N PHE A 92 -4.04 74.94 15.77
CA PHE A 92 -5.41 75.35 15.43
C PHE A 92 -6.32 75.42 16.66
N ASP A 93 -6.25 74.43 17.56
CA ASP A 93 -7.05 74.34 18.77
C ASP A 93 -6.22 73.79 19.95
N ALA A 94 -6.19 74.52 21.06
CA ALA A 94 -5.45 74.17 22.26
C ALA A 94 -6.09 73.03 23.07
N ASP A 95 -7.42 72.86 23.04
CA ASP A 95 -8.10 71.79 23.77
C ASP A 95 -7.92 70.43 23.09
N VAL A 96 -7.70 70.41 21.77
CA VAL A 96 -7.37 69.22 20.97
C VAL A 96 -6.03 68.59 21.39
N ALA A 97 -5.13 69.33 22.06
CA ALA A 97 -3.84 68.82 22.54
C ALA A 97 -3.97 67.56 23.44
N LYS A 98 -5.05 67.44 24.22
CA LYS A 98 -5.31 66.26 25.08
C LYS A 98 -5.73 65.00 24.30
N ALA A 99 -6.32 65.17 23.11
CA ALA A 99 -6.69 64.06 22.23
C ALA A 99 -5.57 63.66 21.26
N VAL A 100 -4.71 64.62 20.92
CA VAL A 100 -3.61 64.46 19.95
C VAL A 100 -2.34 63.86 20.59
N ASN A 101 -2.06 64.17 21.86
CA ASN A 101 -0.89 63.65 22.57
C ASN A 101 -1.19 62.29 23.23
N ILE A 102 -0.74 61.19 22.60
CA ILE A 102 -0.93 59.83 23.10
C ILE A 102 0.12 59.54 24.20
N ALA A 103 -0.32 59.44 25.45
CA ALA A 103 0.54 59.03 26.56
C ALA A 103 0.98 57.57 26.43
N VAL A 104 2.25 57.29 26.71
CA VAL A 104 2.81 55.92 26.71
C VAL A 104 2.33 55.18 27.97
N THR A 105 1.39 54.24 27.80
CA THR A 105 0.80 53.44 28.89
C THR A 105 1.43 52.06 29.06
N ASP A 106 1.94 51.44 27.99
CA ASP A 106 2.80 50.25 28.02
C ASP A 106 4.04 50.52 27.13
N ILE A 107 5.20 50.03 27.56
CA ILE A 107 6.47 50.06 26.82
C ILE A 107 6.35 49.32 25.47
N LYS A 108 5.47 48.31 25.39
CA LYS A 108 5.21 47.56 24.14
C LYS A 108 4.62 48.43 23.03
N ASP A 109 3.82 49.44 23.38
CA ASP A 109 3.06 50.26 22.43
C ASP A 109 3.80 51.53 21.98
N ILE A 110 5.05 51.74 22.42
CA ILE A 110 5.91 52.88 22.05
C ILE A 110 6.01 53.06 20.52
N GLY A 111 5.97 51.98 19.74
CA GLY A 111 5.96 52.05 18.27
C GLY A 111 4.69 52.68 17.67
N SER A 112 3.55 52.55 18.35
CA SER A 112 2.26 53.11 17.92
C SER A 112 2.17 54.63 18.15
N CYS A 113 2.83 55.14 19.21
CA CYS A 113 2.88 56.54 19.60
C CYS A 113 3.47 57.46 18.51
N PRO A 114 3.26 58.80 18.60
CA PRO A 114 3.86 59.78 17.70
C PRO A 114 5.40 59.71 17.64
N LEU A 115 5.98 60.34 16.62
CA LEU A 115 7.44 60.37 16.41
C LEU A 115 8.20 61.16 17.49
N ALA A 116 7.60 62.23 18.00
CA ALA A 116 8.05 63.02 19.14
C ALA A 116 6.82 63.68 19.79
N ALA A 117 7.00 64.38 20.91
CA ALA A 117 5.93 65.19 21.48
C ALA A 117 5.53 66.32 20.50
N PRO A 118 4.26 66.44 20.07
CA PRO A 118 3.84 67.47 19.12
C PRO A 118 3.88 68.87 19.74
N THR A 119 4.31 69.85 18.94
CA THR A 119 4.58 71.23 19.35
C THR A 119 3.80 72.23 18.49
N ALA A 120 3.26 73.29 19.10
CA ALA A 120 2.57 74.35 18.36
C ALA A 120 3.52 75.18 17.47
N SER A 121 4.84 75.10 17.70
CA SER A 121 5.89 75.71 16.86
C SER A 121 6.11 75.01 15.52
N LYS A 122 5.56 73.80 15.31
CA LYS A 122 5.82 72.94 14.14
C LYS A 122 7.31 72.61 13.94
N THR A 123 8.08 72.55 15.03
CA THR A 123 9.49 72.17 15.03
C THR A 123 9.70 70.81 15.71
N LEU A 124 10.47 69.94 15.07
CA LEU A 124 10.90 68.63 15.58
C LEU A 124 12.33 68.75 16.13
N ASP A 125 12.50 68.62 17.44
CA ASP A 125 13.83 68.44 18.06
C ASP A 125 14.34 67.02 17.76
N ILE A 126 15.51 66.95 17.12
CA ILE A 126 16.17 65.70 16.68
C ILE A 126 16.62 64.84 17.88
N ASN A 127 16.80 65.45 19.05
CA ASN A 127 17.18 64.79 20.31
C ASN A 127 15.97 64.24 21.08
N ALA A 128 14.75 64.68 20.77
CA ALA A 128 13.51 64.34 21.47
C ALA A 128 12.65 63.29 20.74
N ILE A 129 13.29 62.48 19.87
CA ILE A 129 12.60 61.48 19.04
C ILE A 129 12.33 60.19 19.84
N ASN A 130 11.17 59.60 19.55
CA ASN A 130 10.70 58.33 20.10
C ASN A 130 11.76 57.22 19.91
N PRO A 131 12.21 56.54 20.99
CA PRO A 131 13.29 55.53 20.92
C PRO A 131 13.06 54.39 19.93
N ALA A 132 11.81 54.01 19.64
CA ALA A 132 11.50 52.98 18.66
C ALA A 132 11.80 53.41 17.20
N TRP A 133 11.87 54.72 16.95
CA TRP A 133 12.06 55.32 15.63
C TRP A 133 13.42 56.03 15.48
N GLN A 134 14.08 56.41 16.58
CA GLN A 134 15.39 57.09 16.58
C GLN A 134 16.43 56.42 15.65
N LYS A 135 16.57 55.09 15.70
CA LYS A 135 17.55 54.38 14.84
C LYS A 135 17.27 54.57 13.33
N LYS A 136 15.99 54.62 12.94
CA LYS A 136 15.60 54.91 11.55
C LYS A 136 15.84 56.38 11.21
N PHE A 137 15.46 57.29 12.11
CA PHE A 137 15.66 58.73 11.90
C PHE A 137 17.14 59.09 11.74
N ASN A 138 18.02 58.54 12.59
CA ASN A 138 19.46 58.76 12.48
C ASN A 138 20.04 58.26 11.15
N ALA A 139 19.49 57.17 10.58
CA ALA A 139 19.89 56.65 9.27
C ALA A 139 19.43 57.56 8.11
N LEU A 140 18.25 58.18 8.20
CA LEU A 140 17.82 59.22 7.26
C LEU A 140 18.66 60.50 7.41
N ALA A 141 18.83 60.98 8.64
CA ALA A 141 19.55 62.20 8.97
C ALA A 141 20.99 62.20 8.44
N ALA A 142 21.71 61.08 8.60
CA ALA A 142 23.07 60.90 8.09
C ALA A 142 23.19 60.85 6.55
N LEU A 143 22.06 60.90 5.83
CA LEU A 143 21.99 60.90 4.37
C LEU A 143 21.37 62.19 3.79
N THR A 144 20.43 62.83 4.51
CA THR A 144 19.63 63.96 3.98
C THR A 144 19.73 65.27 4.77
N LEU A 145 20.33 65.28 5.96
CA LEU A 145 20.47 66.50 6.79
C LEU A 145 21.93 66.96 6.86
N THR A 146 22.11 68.26 7.08
CA THR A 146 23.43 68.86 7.36
C THR A 146 23.90 68.52 8.78
N GLU A 147 25.21 68.31 8.94
CA GLU A 147 25.81 68.01 10.24
C GLU A 147 25.60 69.15 11.25
N GLY A 148 25.45 68.79 12.53
CA GLY A 148 25.26 69.74 13.64
C GLY A 148 23.85 70.33 13.77
N LYS A 149 22.88 69.95 12.93
CA LYS A 149 21.50 70.43 13.03
C LYS A 149 20.75 69.82 14.23
N THR A 150 20.04 70.65 14.99
CA THR A 150 19.27 70.24 16.20
C THR A 150 17.76 70.18 16.00
N GLU A 151 17.20 71.00 15.10
CA GLU A 151 15.76 71.06 14.82
C GLU A 151 15.47 70.85 13.32
N LEU A 152 14.29 70.27 13.02
CA LEU A 152 13.76 70.12 11.67
C LEU A 152 12.35 70.73 11.58
N THR A 153 12.13 71.58 10.59
CA THR A 153 10.85 72.27 10.37
C THR A 153 9.99 71.58 9.31
N GLU A 154 8.67 71.82 9.33
CA GLU A 154 7.75 71.26 8.31
C GLU A 154 8.14 71.61 6.85
N PRO A 155 8.53 72.85 6.49
CA PRO A 155 8.95 73.17 5.12
C PRO A 155 10.21 72.41 4.67
N GLU A 156 11.14 72.13 5.57
CA GLU A 156 12.37 71.40 5.25
C GLU A 156 12.11 69.91 5.05
N TRP A 157 11.20 69.33 5.85
CA TRP A 157 10.69 67.98 5.60
C TRP A 157 10.00 67.86 4.24
N ARG A 158 9.19 68.86 3.85
CA ARG A 158 8.60 68.94 2.50
C ARG A 158 9.65 69.13 1.41
N GLY A 159 10.75 69.83 1.69
CA GLY A 159 11.91 69.92 0.82
C GLY A 159 12.55 68.55 0.55
N ILE A 160 12.74 67.73 1.59
CA ILE A 160 13.24 66.36 1.46
C ILE A 160 12.25 65.50 0.65
N GLU A 161 10.95 65.55 0.94
CA GLU A 161 9.91 64.87 0.15
C GLU A 161 9.95 65.27 -1.34
N ALA A 162 10.17 66.56 -1.63
CA ALA A 162 10.28 67.05 -3.01
C ALA A 162 11.52 66.49 -3.73
N THR A 163 12.69 66.38 -3.08
CA THR A 163 13.90 65.81 -3.72
C THR A 163 13.72 64.36 -4.16
N PHE A 164 12.88 63.58 -3.48
CA PHE A 164 12.59 62.19 -3.85
C PHE A 164 11.45 62.04 -4.86
N SER A 165 10.74 63.12 -5.25
CA SER A 165 9.52 63.02 -6.05
C SER A 165 9.73 62.43 -7.45
N GLU A 166 10.73 62.90 -8.21
CA GLU A 166 11.09 62.35 -9.52
C GLU A 166 11.58 60.91 -9.42
N TYR A 167 12.40 60.61 -8.40
CA TYR A 167 12.94 59.28 -8.16
C TYR A 167 11.84 58.25 -7.80
N ALA A 168 10.86 58.66 -6.99
CA ALA A 168 9.69 57.87 -6.65
C ALA A 168 8.79 57.62 -7.87
N ALA A 169 8.57 58.64 -8.71
CA ALA A 169 7.82 58.50 -9.96
C ALA A 169 8.52 57.55 -10.94
N TRP A 170 9.86 57.64 -11.05
CA TRP A 170 10.67 56.74 -11.86
C TRP A 170 10.63 55.29 -11.35
N LEU A 171 10.76 55.06 -10.04
CA LEU A 171 10.61 53.73 -9.44
C LEU A 171 9.19 53.17 -9.64
N GLY A 172 8.15 54.01 -9.55
CA GLY A 172 6.76 53.62 -9.84
C GLY A 172 6.49 53.30 -11.31
N ALA A 173 7.30 53.82 -12.23
CA ALA A 173 7.23 53.56 -13.67
C ALA A 173 8.05 52.33 -14.14
N LYS A 174 8.58 51.54 -13.19
CA LYS A 174 9.42 50.38 -13.47
C LYS A 174 8.70 49.31 -14.29
N LYS A 175 9.36 48.86 -15.37
CA LYS A 175 8.93 47.75 -16.22
C LYS A 175 10.06 46.73 -16.43
N GLY A 176 9.72 45.56 -16.94
CA GLY A 176 10.69 44.48 -17.20
C GLY A 176 11.33 43.91 -15.93
N ALA A 177 10.66 43.97 -14.77
CA ALA A 177 11.20 43.46 -13.51
C ALA A 177 11.54 41.95 -13.55
N GLU A 178 10.87 41.18 -14.42
CA GLU A 178 11.09 39.75 -14.65
C GLU A 178 12.54 39.42 -15.09
N VAL A 179 13.21 40.33 -15.81
CA VAL A 179 14.58 40.13 -16.30
C VAL A 179 15.66 40.77 -15.42
N GLU A 180 15.28 41.48 -14.36
CA GLU A 180 16.20 42.26 -13.51
C GLU A 180 17.32 41.40 -12.89
N ALA A 181 17.05 40.12 -12.62
CA ALA A 181 18.02 39.17 -12.06
C ALA A 181 19.24 38.89 -12.97
N LEU A 182 19.18 39.24 -14.26
CA LEU A 182 20.31 39.09 -15.20
C LEU A 182 21.36 40.20 -15.08
N GLY A 183 20.99 41.35 -14.51
CA GLY A 183 21.86 42.52 -14.38
C GLY A 183 22.03 43.34 -15.67
N GLU A 184 22.50 44.58 -15.48
CA GLU A 184 22.51 45.62 -16.51
C GLU A 184 23.39 45.26 -17.72
N ASP A 185 24.61 44.76 -17.47
CA ASP A 185 25.56 44.38 -18.52
C ASP A 185 25.01 43.27 -19.42
N ARG A 186 24.31 42.28 -18.84
CA ARG A 186 23.76 41.14 -19.60
C ARG A 186 22.57 41.57 -20.44
N ILE A 187 21.64 42.35 -19.88
CA ILE A 187 20.46 42.87 -20.61
C ILE A 187 20.92 43.74 -21.79
N ASN A 188 21.85 44.68 -21.55
CA ASN A 188 22.38 45.53 -22.62
C ASN A 188 23.14 44.71 -23.68
N ALA A 189 23.96 43.72 -23.28
CA ALA A 189 24.65 42.84 -24.24
C ALA A 189 23.68 42.01 -25.10
N ILE A 190 22.60 41.48 -24.54
CA ILE A 190 21.56 40.73 -25.28
C ILE A 190 20.85 41.64 -26.30
N LEU A 191 20.53 42.88 -25.92
CA LEU A 191 19.92 43.86 -26.82
C LEU A 191 20.88 44.28 -27.95
N THR A 192 22.15 44.56 -27.63
CA THR A 192 23.18 44.91 -28.63
C THR A 192 23.50 43.76 -29.58
N ALA A 193 23.42 42.50 -29.13
CA ALA A 193 23.65 41.33 -29.97
C ALA A 193 22.54 41.06 -31.01
N GLY A 194 21.34 41.66 -30.85
CA GLY A 194 20.26 41.60 -31.85
C GLY A 194 19.66 40.22 -32.14
N GLY A 195 20.01 39.18 -31.37
CA GLY A 195 19.75 37.77 -31.70
C GLY A 195 18.29 37.28 -31.75
N LYS A 196 17.29 38.16 -31.59
CA LYS A 196 15.87 37.79 -31.54
C LYS A 196 15.44 37.03 -32.80
N ASP A 197 15.74 37.57 -33.97
CA ASP A 197 15.24 37.03 -35.24
C ASP A 197 15.91 35.69 -35.59
N ALA A 198 17.16 35.48 -35.14
CA ALA A 198 17.83 34.18 -35.25
C ALA A 198 17.16 33.11 -34.37
N LEU A 199 16.78 33.45 -33.12
CA LEU A 199 16.06 32.54 -32.24
C LEU A 199 14.65 32.23 -32.77
N LEU A 200 13.93 33.23 -33.30
CA LEU A 200 12.64 33.01 -33.95
C LEU A 200 12.77 32.15 -35.23
N GLY A 201 13.81 32.36 -36.04
CA GLY A 201 14.09 31.52 -37.21
C GLY A 201 14.39 30.05 -36.87
N LEU A 202 15.07 29.79 -35.75
CA LEU A 202 15.25 28.41 -35.23
C LEU A 202 13.93 27.79 -34.78
N ILE A 203 13.04 28.58 -34.14
CA ILE A 203 11.69 28.12 -33.75
C ILE A 203 10.83 27.83 -34.99
N GLU A 204 10.96 28.59 -36.07
CA GLU A 204 10.26 28.33 -37.33
C GLU A 204 10.77 27.06 -38.03
N GLN A 205 12.09 26.80 -38.01
CA GLN A 205 12.68 25.57 -38.55
C GLN A 205 12.25 24.32 -37.76
N ASP A 206 12.26 24.37 -36.43
CA ASP A 206 11.70 23.30 -35.57
C ASP A 206 10.21 23.05 -35.85
N LYS A 207 9.44 24.13 -36.04
CA LYS A 207 8.01 24.04 -36.38
C LYS A 207 7.76 23.45 -37.78
N ALA A 208 8.64 23.70 -38.75
CA ALA A 208 8.54 23.09 -40.08
C ALA A 208 8.79 21.57 -40.04
N LEU A 209 9.66 21.09 -39.15
CA LEU A 209 9.93 19.66 -38.92
C LEU A 209 8.93 19.00 -37.96
N ALA A 210 7.84 19.68 -37.60
CA ALA A 210 6.88 19.18 -36.62
C ALA A 210 6.14 17.91 -37.09
N ASP A 211 5.75 17.84 -38.36
CA ASP A 211 4.96 16.75 -38.93
C ASP A 211 5.80 15.48 -39.15
N GLU A 212 7.04 15.64 -39.63
CA GLU A 212 8.02 14.56 -39.71
C GLU A 212 8.29 13.95 -38.33
N SER A 213 8.47 14.81 -37.31
CA SER A 213 8.70 14.37 -35.93
C SER A 213 7.51 13.57 -35.36
N SER A 214 6.27 13.98 -35.61
CA SER A 214 5.10 13.17 -35.20
C SER A 214 5.01 11.83 -35.94
N SER A 215 5.46 11.78 -37.19
CA SER A 215 5.51 10.53 -37.97
C SER A 215 6.46 9.50 -37.34
N ILE A 216 7.54 9.95 -36.68
CA ILE A 216 8.46 9.08 -35.93
C ILE A 216 7.75 8.43 -34.72
N ASP A 217 6.92 9.18 -33.98
CA ASP A 217 6.15 8.62 -32.86
C ASP A 217 5.06 7.65 -33.35
N GLU A 218 4.47 7.85 -34.53
CA GLU A 218 3.57 6.86 -35.15
C GLU A 218 4.30 5.58 -35.55
N VAL A 219 5.49 5.67 -36.14
CA VAL A 219 6.33 4.51 -36.46
C VAL A 219 6.75 3.76 -35.19
N LYS A 220 7.16 4.48 -34.13
CA LYS A 220 7.48 3.93 -32.81
C LYS A 220 6.30 3.20 -32.17
N LYS A 221 5.09 3.77 -32.27
CA LYS A 221 3.82 3.14 -31.85
C LYS A 221 3.51 1.88 -32.66
N LEU A 222 3.70 1.91 -33.98
CA LEU A 222 3.58 0.74 -34.86
C LEU A 222 4.59 -0.36 -34.52
N MET A 223 5.84 0.00 -34.19
CA MET A 223 6.87 -0.96 -33.76
C MET A 223 6.52 -1.62 -32.42
N TYR A 224 5.98 -0.89 -31.45
CA TYR A 224 5.47 -1.49 -30.21
C TYR A 224 4.28 -2.43 -30.49
N TYR A 225 3.37 -2.06 -31.40
CA TYR A 225 2.30 -2.98 -31.79
C TYR A 225 2.83 -4.25 -32.47
N TYR A 226 3.76 -4.12 -33.42
CA TYR A 226 4.35 -5.29 -34.10
C TYR A 226 5.10 -6.22 -33.13
N ARG A 227 5.86 -5.66 -32.18
CA ARG A 227 6.64 -6.43 -31.21
C ARG A 227 5.78 -7.07 -30.12
N ASP A 228 4.90 -6.30 -29.48
CA ASP A 228 4.30 -6.66 -28.19
C ASP A 228 2.80 -7.00 -28.28
N PHE A 229 2.04 -6.43 -29.23
CA PHE A 229 0.58 -6.57 -29.26
C PHE A 229 0.12 -8.01 -29.50
N TYR A 230 0.83 -8.76 -30.35
CA TYR A 230 0.57 -10.20 -30.54
C TYR A 230 0.74 -10.99 -29.23
N ARG A 231 1.79 -10.72 -28.46
CA ARG A 231 2.01 -11.34 -27.14
C ARG A 231 0.94 -10.90 -26.14
N LEU A 232 0.57 -9.62 -26.13
CA LEU A 232 -0.50 -9.09 -25.27
C LEU A 232 -1.83 -9.80 -25.55
N LEU A 233 -2.26 -9.92 -26.81
CA LEU A 233 -3.49 -10.62 -27.19
C LEU A 233 -3.47 -12.11 -26.78
N LYS A 234 -2.36 -12.82 -26.96
CA LYS A 234 -2.20 -14.21 -26.49
C LYS A 234 -2.31 -14.34 -24.97
N ASN A 235 -1.92 -13.32 -24.21
CA ASN A 235 -1.92 -13.37 -22.74
C ASN A 235 -3.18 -12.78 -22.09
N PHE A 236 -3.88 -11.86 -22.77
CA PHE A 236 -5.02 -11.12 -22.23
C PHE A 236 -6.38 -11.60 -22.78
N VAL A 237 -6.43 -12.04 -24.04
CA VAL A 237 -7.67 -12.49 -24.69
C VAL A 237 -7.76 -14.01 -24.70
N LEU A 238 -6.73 -14.68 -25.23
CA LEU A 238 -6.75 -16.13 -25.46
C LEU A 238 -6.13 -16.96 -24.34
N PHE A 239 -5.32 -16.36 -23.46
CA PHE A 239 -4.52 -17.03 -22.44
C PHE A 239 -3.70 -18.23 -22.97
N THR A 240 -3.30 -18.18 -24.24
CA THR A 240 -2.62 -19.30 -24.94
C THR A 240 -1.30 -19.65 -24.29
N ASP A 241 -0.49 -18.65 -23.92
CA ASP A 241 0.83 -18.87 -23.32
C ASP A 241 0.70 -19.48 -21.91
N PHE A 242 -0.35 -19.11 -21.17
CA PHE A 242 -0.69 -19.67 -19.86
C PHE A 242 -1.11 -21.14 -19.96
N TYR A 243 -2.07 -21.47 -20.84
CA TYR A 243 -2.62 -22.82 -20.95
C TYR A 243 -1.70 -23.80 -21.68
N SER A 244 -0.94 -23.35 -22.69
CA SER A 244 -0.02 -24.21 -23.44
C SER A 244 1.20 -24.61 -22.61
N ARG A 245 1.74 -23.67 -21.82
CA ARG A 245 2.89 -23.88 -20.92
C ARG A 245 4.05 -24.62 -21.64
N ALA A 246 4.36 -24.16 -22.84
CA ALA A 246 5.49 -24.67 -23.63
C ALA A 246 6.83 -24.34 -22.92
N PRO A 247 7.87 -25.19 -23.04
CA PRO A 247 9.17 -24.90 -22.44
C PRO A 247 9.71 -23.51 -22.84
N GLY A 248 10.14 -22.72 -21.86
CA GLY A 248 10.60 -21.33 -22.06
C GLY A 248 9.50 -20.28 -22.25
N VAL A 249 8.24 -20.67 -22.50
CA VAL A 249 7.11 -19.73 -22.67
C VAL A 249 6.35 -19.60 -21.36
N ARG A 250 6.37 -18.39 -20.78
CA ARG A 250 5.68 -18.03 -19.53
C ARG A 250 4.69 -16.89 -19.79
N ALA A 251 3.57 -16.90 -19.05
CA ALA A 251 2.51 -15.92 -19.25
C ALA A 251 2.89 -14.56 -18.65
N MET A 252 2.38 -13.48 -19.23
CA MET A 252 2.81 -12.09 -18.93
C MET A 252 2.52 -11.62 -17.48
N PHE A 253 1.64 -12.32 -16.76
CA PHE A 253 1.35 -12.07 -15.34
C PHE A 253 2.09 -13.02 -14.37
N GLU A 254 2.85 -14.00 -14.87
CA GLU A 254 3.64 -14.91 -14.04
C GLU A 254 4.99 -14.26 -13.68
N LEU A 255 5.31 -14.17 -12.38
CA LEU A 255 6.60 -13.65 -11.89
C LEU A 255 7.72 -14.70 -11.84
N GLY A 256 7.39 -15.99 -11.74
CA GLY A 256 8.38 -17.03 -11.46
C GLY A 256 7.86 -18.15 -10.57
N GLN A 257 8.75 -18.74 -9.77
CA GLN A 257 8.53 -19.99 -9.03
C GLN A 257 8.81 -19.82 -7.54
N LEU A 258 7.88 -20.23 -6.67
CA LEU A 258 8.05 -20.27 -5.22
C LEU A 258 8.35 -21.70 -4.77
N TYR A 259 9.51 -21.92 -4.16
CA TYR A 259 9.88 -23.16 -3.49
C TYR A 259 9.58 -23.07 -2.00
N ILE A 260 8.71 -23.96 -1.53
CA ILE A 260 8.31 -24.03 -0.12
C ILE A 260 7.87 -25.45 0.23
N ASP A 261 8.30 -25.96 1.39
CA ASP A 261 7.73 -27.15 2.02
C ASP A 261 7.61 -28.39 1.12
N GLN A 262 8.72 -28.72 0.44
CA GLN A 262 8.85 -29.81 -0.54
C GLN A 262 8.01 -29.63 -1.82
N ARG A 263 7.52 -28.42 -2.10
CA ARG A 263 6.69 -28.06 -3.26
C ARG A 263 7.33 -26.91 -4.04
N CYS A 264 7.13 -26.91 -5.36
CA CYS A 264 7.39 -25.76 -6.23
C CYS A 264 6.05 -25.27 -6.81
N CYS A 265 5.64 -24.07 -6.44
CA CYS A 265 4.47 -23.38 -6.98
C CYS A 265 4.90 -22.54 -8.18
N ASP A 266 4.62 -23.04 -9.38
CA ASP A 266 5.06 -22.44 -10.64
C ASP A 266 4.22 -21.24 -11.07
N LEU A 267 3.07 -21.01 -10.45
CA LEU A 267 2.19 -19.87 -10.75
C LEU A 267 2.26 -18.87 -9.59
N CYS A 268 3.25 -17.99 -9.66
CA CYS A 268 3.36 -16.81 -8.81
C CYS A 268 2.96 -15.56 -9.59
N ILE A 269 2.18 -14.67 -8.98
CA ILE A 269 1.67 -13.43 -9.58
C ILE A 269 2.02 -12.28 -8.62
N ARG A 270 2.36 -11.10 -9.16
CA ARG A 270 2.56 -9.89 -8.33
C ARG A 270 1.27 -9.56 -7.55
N VAL A 271 1.38 -8.86 -6.43
CA VAL A 271 0.24 -8.22 -5.78
C VAL A 271 0.48 -6.72 -5.72
N SER A 272 -0.38 -5.96 -6.40
CA SER A 272 -0.35 -4.49 -6.38
C SER A 272 -1.09 -3.89 -5.18
N ASP A 273 -2.07 -4.61 -4.63
CA ASP A 273 -2.94 -4.14 -3.54
C ASP A 273 -3.45 -5.32 -2.69
N MET A 274 -2.92 -5.45 -1.47
CA MET A 274 -3.30 -6.53 -0.55
C MET A 274 -4.76 -6.44 -0.07
N GLY A 275 -5.38 -5.26 -0.08
CA GLY A 275 -6.78 -5.05 0.29
C GLY A 275 -7.72 -5.63 -0.76
N LYS A 276 -7.61 -5.16 -2.02
CA LYS A 276 -8.41 -5.69 -3.14
C LYS A 276 -8.23 -7.20 -3.32
N HIS A 277 -7.02 -7.71 -3.09
CA HIS A 277 -6.75 -9.14 -3.11
C HIS A 277 -7.43 -9.90 -1.96
N ALA A 278 -7.61 -9.32 -0.78
CA ALA A 278 -8.25 -9.99 0.35
C ALA A 278 -9.71 -10.36 0.08
N ASP A 279 -10.46 -9.45 -0.57
CA ASP A 279 -11.86 -9.67 -0.92
C ASP A 279 -11.99 -10.65 -2.10
N MET A 280 -11.28 -10.35 -3.20
CA MET A 280 -11.38 -11.08 -4.46
C MET A 280 -10.81 -12.50 -4.40
N ALA A 281 -9.89 -12.79 -3.46
CA ALA A 281 -9.35 -14.12 -3.24
C ALA A 281 -10.45 -15.18 -2.98
N SER A 282 -11.46 -14.81 -2.19
CA SER A 282 -12.57 -15.70 -1.82
C SER A 282 -13.33 -16.25 -3.04
N LEU A 283 -13.49 -15.42 -4.08
CA LEU A 283 -14.24 -15.72 -5.30
C LEU A 283 -13.49 -16.62 -6.28
N SER A 284 -12.16 -16.74 -6.15
CA SER A 284 -11.33 -17.56 -7.05
C SER A 284 -11.57 -19.07 -6.90
N GLY A 285 -11.90 -19.52 -5.68
CA GLY A 285 -11.94 -20.94 -5.31
C GLY A 285 -10.58 -21.66 -5.33
N ILE A 286 -9.47 -20.91 -5.47
CA ILE A 286 -8.09 -21.41 -5.54
C ILE A 286 -7.43 -21.33 -4.15
N PHE A 287 -6.51 -22.24 -3.83
CA PHE A 287 -5.67 -22.12 -2.62
C PHE A 287 -4.52 -21.16 -2.91
N LEU A 288 -4.40 -20.10 -2.10
CA LEU A 288 -3.50 -18.98 -2.36
C LEU A 288 -2.57 -18.76 -1.16
N ILE A 289 -1.28 -18.66 -1.46
CA ILE A 289 -0.23 -18.34 -0.49
C ILE A 289 0.29 -16.94 -0.83
N TYR A 290 -0.05 -15.95 -0.01
CA TYR A 290 0.49 -14.61 -0.11
C TYR A 290 1.81 -14.55 0.64
N PHE A 291 2.83 -14.00 -0.01
CA PHE A 291 4.17 -13.89 0.55
C PHE A 291 4.79 -12.54 0.18
N LYS A 292 5.62 -12.03 1.09
CA LYS A 292 6.52 -10.91 0.81
C LYS A 292 7.87 -11.47 0.38
N ALA A 293 8.30 -11.11 -0.82
CA ALA A 293 9.59 -11.47 -1.38
C ALA A 293 10.58 -10.30 -1.18
N THR A 294 11.77 -10.58 -0.68
CA THR A 294 12.85 -9.59 -0.50
C THR A 294 14.15 -10.11 -1.11
N SER A 295 14.74 -9.38 -2.04
CA SER A 295 16.01 -9.76 -2.66
C SER A 295 17.17 -9.05 -1.94
N LYS A 296 18.07 -9.84 -1.35
CA LYS A 296 19.33 -9.33 -0.78
C LYS A 296 20.26 -8.77 -1.86
N THR A 297 20.21 -9.33 -3.07
CA THR A 297 21.07 -8.99 -4.20
C THR A 297 20.63 -7.70 -4.93
N LEU A 298 19.33 -7.42 -4.99
CA LEU A 298 18.77 -6.23 -5.64
C LEU A 298 18.32 -5.12 -4.67
N GLY A 299 18.32 -5.36 -3.36
CA GLY A 299 17.90 -4.40 -2.34
C GLY A 299 16.40 -4.04 -2.39
N LYS A 300 15.58 -4.86 -3.06
CA LYS A 300 14.16 -4.60 -3.34
C LYS A 300 13.26 -5.59 -2.61
N SER A 301 12.02 -5.17 -2.34
CA SER A 301 10.95 -6.07 -1.89
C SER A 301 9.70 -5.92 -2.75
N MET A 302 8.90 -6.98 -2.82
CA MET A 302 7.61 -7.00 -3.50
C MET A 302 6.67 -7.99 -2.81
N ASP A 303 5.37 -7.70 -2.84
CA ASP A 303 4.34 -8.63 -2.41
C ASP A 303 3.84 -9.45 -3.60
N ALA A 304 3.62 -10.74 -3.39
CA ALA A 304 3.25 -11.70 -4.41
C ALA A 304 2.29 -12.77 -3.87
N VAL A 305 1.61 -13.46 -4.77
CA VAL A 305 0.72 -14.57 -4.45
C VAL A 305 1.07 -15.79 -5.29
N ALA A 306 1.35 -16.91 -4.62
CA ALA A 306 1.54 -18.21 -5.23
C ALA A 306 0.22 -19.00 -5.22
N VAL A 307 -0.10 -19.59 -6.36
CA VAL A 307 -1.22 -20.52 -6.53
C VAL A 307 -0.74 -21.94 -6.25
N MET A 308 -1.38 -22.61 -5.29
CA MET A 308 -1.13 -24.03 -5.00
C MET A 308 -2.34 -24.86 -5.47
N THR A 309 -2.08 -25.88 -6.29
CA THR A 309 -3.15 -26.69 -6.92
C THR A 309 -2.92 -28.20 -6.90
N ASP A 310 -1.80 -28.65 -6.33
CA ASP A 310 -1.55 -30.04 -5.90
C ASP A 310 -0.59 -30.02 -4.68
N GLY A 311 -0.41 -31.17 -4.01
CA GLY A 311 0.39 -31.31 -2.78
C GLY A 311 -0.42 -31.20 -1.49
N ASP A 312 0.25 -31.26 -0.34
CA ASP A 312 -0.43 -31.16 0.96
C ASP A 312 -0.66 -29.71 1.43
N ILE A 313 -1.48 -29.56 2.46
CA ILE A 313 -1.73 -28.32 3.22
C ILE A 313 -1.09 -28.43 4.62
N GLU A 314 -0.80 -29.64 5.10
CA GLU A 314 -0.11 -29.86 6.38
C GLU A 314 1.23 -29.10 6.41
N ASP A 315 1.49 -28.46 7.56
CA ASP A 315 2.58 -27.54 7.87
C ASP A 315 2.75 -26.25 7.03
N LEU A 316 1.73 -25.79 6.30
CA LEU A 316 1.71 -24.40 5.81
C LEU A 316 1.08 -23.43 6.83
N ARG A 317 1.82 -22.38 7.19
CA ARG A 317 1.38 -21.32 8.12
C ARG A 317 1.97 -19.95 7.73
N PRO A 318 1.30 -18.82 8.03
CA PRO A 318 1.93 -17.51 8.01
C PRO A 318 3.20 -17.47 8.87
N GLY A 319 4.21 -16.72 8.43
CA GLY A 319 5.54 -16.67 9.04
C GLY A 319 6.49 -17.81 8.63
N LYS A 320 6.04 -18.82 7.87
CA LYS A 320 6.94 -19.82 7.29
C LYS A 320 7.71 -19.22 6.10
N ASN A 321 9.01 -19.52 6.04
CA ASN A 321 9.90 -19.04 5.00
C ASN A 321 9.92 -19.99 3.79
N GLY A 322 10.22 -19.43 2.61
CA GLY A 322 10.49 -20.14 1.36
C GLY A 322 11.49 -19.35 0.50
N ILE A 323 11.81 -19.87 -0.68
CA ILE A 323 12.71 -19.22 -1.64
C ILE A 323 11.93 -18.97 -2.93
N PHE A 324 11.90 -17.73 -3.40
CA PHE A 324 11.29 -17.36 -4.66
C PHE A 324 12.37 -17.04 -5.71
N TYR A 325 12.18 -17.57 -6.93
CA TYR A 325 13.01 -17.26 -8.09
C TYR A 325 12.18 -16.52 -9.15
N ASP A 326 12.69 -15.37 -9.58
CA ASP A 326 12.15 -14.58 -10.69
C ASP A 326 12.37 -15.29 -12.05
N LEU A 327 11.67 -14.86 -13.11
CA LEU A 327 11.93 -15.27 -14.50
C LEU A 327 13.39 -15.01 -14.93
N GLN A 328 14.07 -14.08 -14.27
CA GLN A 328 15.49 -13.73 -14.48
C GLN A 328 16.46 -14.65 -13.71
N GLY A 329 15.97 -15.58 -12.90
CA GLY A 329 16.79 -16.48 -12.07
C GLY A 329 17.31 -15.86 -10.76
N HIS A 330 16.98 -14.60 -10.48
CA HIS A 330 17.33 -13.93 -9.23
C HIS A 330 16.58 -14.52 -8.03
N ASP A 331 17.29 -14.62 -6.90
CA ASP A 331 16.82 -15.16 -5.64
C ASP A 331 16.16 -14.09 -4.74
N TRP A 332 15.08 -14.48 -4.07
CA TRP A 332 14.36 -13.66 -3.11
C TRP A 332 13.97 -14.50 -1.89
N ASP A 333 14.24 -14.00 -0.69
CA ASP A 333 13.68 -14.56 0.54
C ASP A 333 12.17 -14.33 0.56
N ALA A 334 11.38 -15.39 0.61
CA ALA A 334 9.92 -15.32 0.67
C ALA A 334 9.42 -15.63 2.08
N VAL A 335 8.58 -14.77 2.65
CA VAL A 335 7.92 -14.99 3.95
C VAL A 335 6.41 -14.99 3.76
N ILE A 336 5.70 -16.06 4.15
CA ILE A 336 4.24 -16.10 4.03
C ILE A 336 3.60 -15.04 4.95
N THR A 337 2.76 -14.18 4.38
CA THR A 337 1.99 -13.17 5.12
C THR A 337 0.54 -13.62 5.37
N LYS A 338 -0.09 -14.31 4.42
CA LYS A 338 -1.49 -14.77 4.51
C LYS A 338 -1.72 -16.03 3.66
N ILE A 339 -2.59 -16.91 4.12
CA ILE A 339 -3.06 -18.09 3.36
C ILE A 339 -4.57 -17.95 3.15
N VAL A 340 -5.08 -18.43 2.01
CA VAL A 340 -6.52 -18.53 1.73
C VAL A 340 -6.87 -19.97 1.40
N ASP A 341 -7.47 -20.66 2.37
CA ASP A 341 -7.76 -22.08 2.31
C ASP A 341 -8.92 -22.42 1.37
N ASN A 342 -8.60 -23.12 0.28
CA ASN A 342 -9.57 -23.77 -0.61
C ASN A 342 -9.15 -25.23 -0.86
N PRO A 343 -10.09 -26.15 -1.14
CA PRO A 343 -9.77 -27.56 -1.33
C PRO A 343 -8.88 -27.76 -2.57
N ILE A 344 -7.72 -28.39 -2.38
CA ILE A 344 -6.72 -28.65 -3.42
C ILE A 344 -6.97 -30.00 -4.11
N SER A 345 -7.35 -31.03 -3.35
CA SER A 345 -7.69 -32.35 -3.87
C SER A 345 -8.96 -32.93 -3.23
N ILE A 346 -9.65 -33.80 -3.97
CA ILE A 346 -10.82 -34.55 -3.44
C ILE A 346 -10.38 -35.50 -2.30
N LYS A 347 -9.15 -36.04 -2.36
CA LYS A 347 -8.60 -36.92 -1.31
C LYS A 347 -8.44 -36.20 0.03
N GLN A 348 -7.97 -34.95 0.05
CA GLN A 348 -7.94 -34.13 1.26
C GLN A 348 -9.36 -33.76 1.72
N ALA A 349 -10.25 -33.40 0.80
CA ALA A 349 -11.62 -33.03 1.14
C ALA A 349 -12.41 -34.15 1.82
N PHE A 350 -12.09 -35.41 1.52
CA PHE A 350 -12.64 -36.58 2.21
C PHE A 350 -12.24 -36.65 3.69
N TRP A 351 -10.98 -36.32 4.01
CA TRP A 351 -10.45 -36.38 5.38
C TRP A 351 -10.61 -35.07 6.17
N ALA A 352 -10.83 -33.94 5.49
CA ALA A 352 -10.93 -32.61 6.10
C ALA A 352 -11.96 -32.47 7.25
N PRO A 353 -13.14 -33.13 7.23
CA PRO A 353 -14.05 -33.12 8.38
C PRO A 353 -13.41 -33.73 9.63
N TYR A 354 -12.76 -34.89 9.51
CA TYR A 354 -12.11 -35.56 10.64
C TYR A 354 -10.88 -34.78 11.12
N ARG A 355 -10.10 -34.17 10.21
CA ARG A 355 -8.98 -33.29 10.58
C ARG A 355 -9.47 -32.11 11.42
N LYS A 356 -10.57 -31.46 11.04
CA LYS A 356 -11.18 -30.36 11.82
C LYS A 356 -11.76 -30.81 13.17
N VAL A 357 -12.36 -32.00 13.24
CA VAL A 357 -12.81 -32.58 14.52
C VAL A 357 -11.61 -32.90 15.41
N TRP A 358 -10.51 -33.41 14.85
CA TRP A 358 -9.27 -33.65 15.59
C TRP A 358 -8.63 -32.34 16.08
N GLU A 359 -8.51 -31.33 15.23
CA GLU A 359 -8.04 -29.98 15.59
C GLU A 359 -8.91 -29.36 16.69
N PHE A 360 -10.23 -29.55 16.64
CA PHE A 360 -11.16 -29.11 17.69
C PHE A 360 -10.97 -29.90 19.00
N CYS A 361 -10.82 -31.22 18.95
CA CYS A 361 -10.54 -32.04 20.12
C CYS A 361 -9.19 -31.70 20.76
N VAL A 362 -8.13 -31.52 19.97
CA VAL A 362 -6.82 -31.04 20.43
C VAL A 362 -6.92 -29.61 20.95
N GLY A 363 -7.72 -28.75 20.33
CA GLY A 363 -8.02 -27.40 20.81
C GLY A 363 -8.74 -27.39 22.16
N LEU A 364 -9.71 -28.29 22.38
CA LEU A 364 -10.37 -28.49 23.66
C LEU A 364 -9.44 -29.09 24.72
N ILE A 365 -8.57 -30.05 24.35
CA ILE A 365 -7.57 -30.62 25.25
C ILE A 365 -6.57 -29.53 25.66
N ASN A 366 -5.97 -28.81 24.71
CA ASN A 366 -5.03 -27.73 24.96
C ASN A 366 -5.67 -26.57 25.71
N LYS A 367 -6.93 -26.23 25.44
CA LYS A 367 -7.67 -25.25 26.24
C LYS A 367 -7.93 -25.78 27.65
N SER A 368 -8.33 -27.04 27.83
CA SER A 368 -8.51 -27.63 29.16
C SER A 368 -7.20 -27.78 29.93
N ALA A 369 -6.06 -27.90 29.23
CA ALA A 369 -4.73 -27.87 29.80
C ALA A 369 -4.36 -26.44 30.22
N ALA A 370 -4.57 -25.44 29.36
CA ALA A 370 -4.37 -24.03 29.70
C ALA A 370 -5.30 -23.54 30.82
N ASP A 371 -6.57 -23.98 30.85
CA ASP A 371 -7.53 -23.69 31.92
C ASP A 371 -7.17 -24.44 33.22
N LYS A 372 -6.50 -25.59 33.13
CA LYS A 372 -5.93 -26.30 34.29
C LYS A 372 -4.64 -25.65 34.78
N ASP A 373 -3.74 -25.26 33.89
CA ASP A 373 -2.51 -24.55 34.24
C ASP A 373 -2.81 -23.14 34.76
N ALA A 374 -3.87 -22.48 34.28
CA ALA A 374 -4.41 -21.26 34.86
C ALA A 374 -4.96 -21.49 36.28
N LYS A 375 -5.66 -22.61 36.53
CA LYS A 375 -6.09 -22.99 37.88
C LYS A 375 -4.94 -23.41 38.79
N ILE A 376 -3.98 -24.16 38.29
CA ILE A 376 -2.79 -24.64 39.04
C ILE A 376 -1.86 -23.46 39.34
N SER A 377 -1.71 -22.50 38.42
CA SER A 377 -0.97 -21.25 38.68
C SER A 377 -1.74 -20.29 39.60
N ALA A 378 -3.08 -20.25 39.55
CA ALA A 378 -3.88 -19.55 40.55
C ALA A 378 -3.81 -20.22 41.94
N GLU A 379 -3.80 -21.55 42.03
CA GLU A 379 -3.60 -22.30 43.27
C GLU A 379 -2.16 -22.19 43.79
N LEU A 380 -1.16 -22.07 42.90
CA LEU A 380 0.23 -21.76 43.26
C LEU A 380 0.37 -20.31 43.74
N GLN A 381 -0.29 -19.34 43.10
CA GLN A 381 -0.35 -17.96 43.58
C GLN A 381 -1.05 -17.88 44.95
N ALA A 382 -2.15 -18.60 45.15
CA ALA A 382 -2.82 -18.70 46.45
C ALA A 382 -1.90 -19.36 47.50
N LYS A 383 -1.20 -20.46 47.16
CA LYS A 383 -0.26 -21.13 48.08
C LYS A 383 0.97 -20.28 48.40
N VAL A 384 1.48 -19.51 47.44
CA VAL A 384 2.57 -18.53 47.67
C VAL A 384 2.06 -17.37 48.55
N GLN A 385 0.85 -16.85 48.31
CA GLN A 385 0.24 -15.83 49.18
C GLN A 385 0.02 -16.33 50.61
N THR A 386 -0.35 -17.60 50.83
CA THR A 386 -0.45 -18.18 52.18
C THR A 386 0.90 -18.41 52.89
N VAL A 387 2.03 -18.30 52.18
CA VAL A 387 3.38 -18.35 52.78
C VAL A 387 3.97 -16.95 52.96
N ALA A 388 3.52 -15.96 52.18
CA ALA A 388 4.00 -14.57 52.20
C ALA A 388 3.12 -13.61 53.04
N ALA A 389 2.40 -14.12 54.05
CA ALA A 389 1.38 -13.38 54.81
C ALA A 389 1.72 -13.15 56.29
N THR A 390 2.93 -12.65 56.59
CA THR A 390 3.27 -12.09 57.91
C THR A 390 3.96 -10.73 57.80
N THR A 391 3.40 -9.73 58.48
CA THR A 391 3.87 -8.31 58.62
C THR A 391 3.45 -7.36 57.47
N PRO A 392 2.91 -6.15 57.74
CA PRO A 392 2.29 -5.29 56.72
C PRO A 392 3.05 -3.98 56.37
N GLY A 393 2.66 -3.33 55.27
CA GLY A 393 3.03 -1.95 54.94
C GLY A 393 2.42 -1.42 53.63
N THR A 394 1.71 -0.28 53.69
CA THR A 394 1.12 0.51 52.58
C THR A 394 1.80 1.89 52.48
N PRO A 395 1.57 2.72 51.42
CA PRO A 395 0.76 2.57 50.20
C PRO A 395 1.68 2.55 48.93
N ASP A 396 1.45 3.11 47.72
CA ASP A 396 0.39 3.95 47.09
C ASP A 396 0.51 3.94 45.53
N ALA A 397 -0.22 4.84 44.85
CA ALA A 397 0.08 5.50 43.57
C ALA A 397 -0.10 4.74 42.23
N ALA A 398 -1.37 4.57 41.86
CA ALA A 398 -1.96 4.96 40.56
C ALA A 398 -1.35 4.50 39.21
N ALA A 399 -2.08 3.64 38.48
CA ALA A 399 -2.16 3.68 37.01
C ALA A 399 -3.50 3.15 36.45
N LYS A 400 -4.26 4.04 35.79
CA LYS A 400 -5.24 3.83 34.70
C LYS A 400 -6.01 2.50 34.61
N THR A 401 -7.30 2.52 34.94
CA THR A 401 -8.29 1.54 34.47
C THR A 401 -8.84 1.94 33.10
N ASP A 402 -8.53 1.16 32.04
CA ASP A 402 -9.37 1.15 30.83
C ASP A 402 -10.58 0.24 31.03
N LYS A 403 -11.76 0.67 30.56
CA LYS A 403 -13.02 -0.08 30.74
C LYS A 403 -13.08 -1.30 29.81
N PRO A 404 -13.24 -2.53 30.32
CA PRO A 404 -13.86 -3.59 29.54
C PRO A 404 -15.28 -3.15 29.18
N GLN A 405 -15.65 -3.22 27.91
CA GLN A 405 -17.05 -3.02 27.52
C GLN A 405 -17.92 -4.14 28.14
N ALA A 406 -19.14 -3.79 28.52
CA ALA A 406 -20.05 -4.73 29.18
C ALA A 406 -20.33 -5.94 28.27
N PHE A 407 -20.08 -7.15 28.79
CA PHE A 407 -20.44 -8.38 28.09
C PHE A 407 -21.96 -8.45 27.91
N ASP A 408 -22.44 -8.37 26.68
CA ASP A 408 -23.84 -8.49 26.31
C ASP A 408 -24.30 -9.96 26.47
N ILE A 409 -24.66 -10.31 27.70
CA ILE A 409 -25.09 -11.66 28.10
C ILE A 409 -26.28 -12.13 27.26
N ALA A 410 -27.13 -11.24 26.73
CA ALA A 410 -28.25 -11.66 25.88
C ALA A 410 -27.77 -12.17 24.51
N LYS A 411 -26.86 -11.45 23.84
CA LYS A 411 -26.24 -11.94 22.58
C LYS A 411 -25.41 -13.19 22.80
N PHE A 412 -24.66 -13.27 23.90
CA PHE A 412 -23.84 -14.44 24.20
C PHE A 412 -24.67 -15.64 24.67
N ALA A 413 -25.79 -15.46 25.38
CA ALA A 413 -26.66 -16.57 25.82
C ALA A 413 -27.23 -17.35 24.64
N GLY A 414 -27.65 -16.69 23.55
CA GLY A 414 -28.07 -17.39 22.33
C GLY A 414 -26.96 -18.25 21.72
N ILE A 415 -25.73 -17.74 21.71
CA ILE A 415 -24.55 -18.46 21.19
C ILE A 415 -24.15 -19.61 22.11
N PHE A 416 -24.07 -19.39 23.43
CA PHE A 416 -23.75 -20.44 24.41
C PHE A 416 -24.85 -21.48 24.55
N ALA A 417 -26.13 -21.13 24.37
CA ALA A 417 -27.21 -22.10 24.28
C ALA A 417 -27.11 -22.93 22.98
N ALA A 418 -26.77 -22.32 21.84
CA ALA A 418 -26.52 -23.05 20.60
C ALA A 418 -25.31 -24.00 20.72
N PHE A 419 -24.20 -23.55 21.31
CA PHE A 419 -23.04 -24.42 21.59
C PHE A 419 -23.35 -25.51 22.62
N GLY A 420 -24.06 -25.19 23.69
CA GLY A 420 -24.47 -26.14 24.73
C GLY A 420 -25.41 -27.21 24.18
N MET A 421 -26.40 -26.82 23.36
CA MET A 421 -27.24 -27.77 22.62
C MET A 421 -26.44 -28.57 21.61
N ALA A 422 -25.51 -27.97 20.85
CA ALA A 422 -24.67 -28.72 19.90
C ALA A 422 -23.79 -29.77 20.61
N ILE A 423 -23.18 -29.44 21.74
CA ILE A 423 -22.41 -30.37 22.57
C ILE A 423 -23.34 -31.44 23.18
N GLY A 424 -24.56 -31.07 23.60
CA GLY A 424 -25.59 -31.99 24.04
C GLY A 424 -26.01 -32.99 22.95
N TYR A 425 -26.22 -32.52 21.72
CA TYR A 425 -26.53 -33.36 20.56
C TYR A 425 -25.37 -34.28 20.16
N ILE A 426 -24.11 -33.83 20.31
CA ILE A 426 -22.93 -34.69 20.14
C ILE A 426 -22.91 -35.78 21.23
N GLY A 427 -23.21 -35.44 22.49
CA GLY A 427 -23.32 -36.41 23.59
C GLY A 427 -24.46 -37.41 23.40
N SER A 428 -25.64 -36.97 22.97
CA SER A 428 -26.75 -37.88 22.65
C SER A 428 -26.47 -38.73 21.42
N PHE A 429 -25.78 -38.18 20.41
CA PHE A 429 -25.34 -38.94 19.23
C PHE A 429 -24.38 -40.06 19.62
N PHE A 430 -23.34 -39.79 20.43
CA PHE A 430 -22.45 -40.85 20.92
C PHE A 430 -23.16 -41.89 21.78
N THR A 431 -24.17 -41.48 22.56
CA THR A 431 -24.97 -42.38 23.41
C THR A 431 -25.91 -43.27 22.59
N ALA A 432 -26.56 -42.71 21.57
CA ALA A 432 -27.36 -43.44 20.60
C ALA A 432 -26.49 -44.39 19.75
N LEU A 433 -25.30 -43.95 19.33
CA LEU A 433 -24.31 -44.76 18.62
C LEU A 433 -23.86 -45.95 19.48
N ALA A 434 -23.49 -45.73 20.73
CA ALA A 434 -23.09 -46.80 21.67
C ALA A 434 -24.24 -47.79 21.95
N THR A 435 -25.48 -47.32 21.96
CA THR A 435 -26.68 -48.18 22.12
C THR A 435 -26.94 -48.99 20.84
N GLY A 436 -26.82 -48.38 19.66
CA GLY A 436 -26.91 -49.08 18.37
C GLY A 436 -25.83 -50.14 18.20
N ILE A 437 -24.58 -49.83 18.58
CA ILE A 437 -23.44 -50.76 18.53
C ILE A 437 -23.70 -52.02 19.38
N LYS A 438 -24.34 -51.89 20.55
CA LYS A 438 -24.69 -53.06 21.38
C LYS A 438 -25.77 -53.96 20.78
N ASN A 439 -26.63 -53.43 19.92
CA ASN A 439 -27.83 -54.12 19.43
C ASN A 439 -27.71 -54.58 17.96
N THR A 440 -26.55 -54.41 17.32
CA THR A 440 -26.35 -54.63 15.87
C THR A 440 -25.29 -55.72 15.63
N PRO A 441 -25.53 -56.71 14.75
CA PRO A 441 -24.58 -57.78 14.50
C PRO A 441 -23.28 -57.29 13.82
N PRO A 442 -22.13 -57.97 14.02
CA PRO A 442 -20.81 -57.44 13.64
C PRO A 442 -20.63 -57.08 12.16
N HIS A 443 -21.34 -57.78 11.25
CA HIS A 443 -21.27 -57.48 9.82
C HIS A 443 -22.02 -56.18 9.46
N GLN A 444 -23.17 -55.89 10.09
CA GLN A 444 -23.92 -54.65 9.87
C GLN A 444 -23.16 -53.43 10.43
N LEU A 445 -22.42 -53.60 11.52
CA LEU A 445 -21.56 -52.56 12.08
C LEU A 445 -20.55 -51.99 11.08
N ILE A 446 -19.95 -52.84 10.24
CA ILE A 446 -19.01 -52.40 9.18
C ILE A 446 -19.74 -51.51 8.15
N PHE A 447 -20.93 -51.92 7.70
CA PHE A 447 -21.74 -51.12 6.77
C PHE A 447 -22.23 -49.81 7.38
N VAL A 448 -22.61 -49.79 8.67
CA VAL A 448 -22.99 -48.55 9.38
C VAL A 448 -21.82 -47.58 9.47
N ILE A 449 -20.60 -48.05 9.78
CA ILE A 449 -19.39 -47.22 9.82
C ILE A 449 -19.09 -46.64 8.43
N LEU A 450 -19.15 -47.45 7.37
CA LEU A 450 -18.93 -46.99 5.99
C LEU A 450 -20.00 -45.99 5.53
N ALA A 451 -21.26 -46.21 5.87
CA ALA A 451 -22.36 -45.29 5.56
C ALA A 451 -22.19 -43.96 6.29
N LEU A 452 -21.88 -43.98 7.60
CA LEU A 452 -21.60 -42.77 8.38
C LEU A 452 -20.40 -42.00 7.81
N MET A 453 -19.33 -42.70 7.44
CA MET A 453 -18.14 -42.10 6.82
C MET A 453 -18.48 -41.41 5.50
N LEU A 454 -19.34 -42.03 4.67
CA LEU A 454 -19.80 -41.48 3.41
C LEU A 454 -20.77 -40.30 3.60
N ILE A 455 -21.62 -40.31 4.63
CA ILE A 455 -22.51 -39.19 4.97
C ILE A 455 -21.71 -37.96 5.43
N ILE A 456 -20.65 -38.15 6.23
CA ILE A 456 -19.80 -37.05 6.73
C ILE A 456 -18.89 -36.51 5.61
N SER A 457 -18.22 -37.39 4.86
CA SER A 457 -17.22 -36.98 3.86
C SER A 457 -17.83 -36.67 2.48
N GLY A 458 -18.96 -37.26 2.11
CA GLY A 458 -19.60 -37.12 0.80
C GLY A 458 -19.92 -35.66 0.41
N PRO A 459 -20.61 -34.87 1.26
CA PRO A 459 -20.85 -33.46 0.99
C PRO A 459 -19.57 -32.64 0.82
N SER A 460 -18.54 -32.94 1.62
CA SER A 460 -17.22 -32.29 1.55
C SER A 460 -16.51 -32.60 0.22
N CYS A 461 -16.52 -33.86 -0.21
CA CYS A 461 -16.04 -34.28 -1.53
C CYS A 461 -16.81 -33.62 -2.68
N PHE A 462 -18.14 -33.51 -2.58
CA PHE A 462 -18.98 -32.88 -3.62
C PHE A 462 -18.71 -31.38 -3.75
N ILE A 463 -18.62 -30.66 -2.62
CA ILE A 463 -18.25 -29.23 -2.61
C ILE A 463 -16.83 -29.03 -3.16
N ALA A 464 -15.87 -29.88 -2.79
CA ALA A 464 -14.52 -29.82 -3.34
C ALA A 464 -14.49 -30.10 -4.85
N TRP A 465 -15.20 -31.13 -5.33
CA TRP A 465 -15.34 -31.45 -6.75
C TRP A 465 -15.95 -30.28 -7.55
N MET A 466 -16.98 -29.60 -7.00
CA MET A 466 -17.54 -28.40 -7.62
C MET A 466 -16.56 -27.22 -7.62
N LYS A 467 -15.85 -26.95 -6.51
CA LYS A 467 -14.82 -25.89 -6.45
C LYS A 467 -13.68 -26.16 -7.43
N LEU A 468 -13.14 -27.38 -7.44
CA LEU A 468 -12.02 -27.79 -8.30
C LEU A 468 -12.32 -27.66 -9.80
N ARG A 469 -13.57 -27.88 -10.21
CA ARG A 469 -14.04 -27.65 -11.59
C ARG A 469 -14.31 -26.18 -11.94
N LYS A 470 -14.47 -25.31 -10.93
CA LYS A 470 -14.84 -23.89 -11.09
C LYS A 470 -13.73 -22.90 -10.69
N ARG A 471 -12.54 -23.38 -10.29
CA ARG A 471 -11.36 -22.55 -9.96
C ARG A 471 -11.09 -21.53 -11.07
N ASN A 472 -11.13 -20.24 -10.74
CA ASN A 472 -11.00 -19.13 -11.69
C ASN A 472 -9.92 -18.15 -11.21
N LEU A 473 -8.93 -17.89 -12.07
CA LEU A 473 -7.85 -16.94 -11.78
C LEU A 473 -8.26 -15.48 -12.04
N GLY A 474 -9.33 -15.24 -12.81
CA GLY A 474 -9.82 -13.91 -13.19
C GLY A 474 -9.93 -12.92 -12.01
N PRO A 475 -10.57 -13.26 -10.87
CA PRO A 475 -10.66 -12.36 -9.71
C PRO A 475 -9.30 -11.90 -9.17
N ILE A 476 -8.26 -12.75 -9.25
CA ILE A 476 -6.90 -12.44 -8.76
C ILE A 476 -6.16 -11.50 -9.72
N LEU A 477 -6.38 -11.65 -11.02
CA LEU A 477 -5.82 -10.74 -12.02
C LEU A 477 -6.57 -9.39 -12.03
N ASN A 478 -7.89 -9.40 -11.82
CA ASN A 478 -8.71 -8.20 -11.72
C ASN A 478 -8.36 -7.39 -10.45
N ALA A 479 -8.03 -8.04 -9.34
CA ALA A 479 -7.51 -7.36 -8.14
C ALA A 479 -6.14 -6.67 -8.36
N ASN A 480 -5.36 -7.14 -9.35
CA ASN A 480 -4.14 -6.50 -9.84
C ASN A 480 -4.37 -5.44 -10.94
N GLY A 481 -5.62 -5.11 -11.26
CA GLY A 481 -5.95 -4.11 -12.29
C GLY A 481 -6.00 -4.62 -13.73
N TRP A 482 -5.90 -5.94 -13.97
CA TRP A 482 -6.14 -6.50 -15.31
C TRP A 482 -7.65 -6.49 -15.60
N ALA A 483 -8.09 -5.89 -16.70
CA ALA A 483 -9.51 -5.78 -17.03
C ALA A 483 -10.09 -7.05 -17.69
N ILE A 484 -9.99 -8.21 -17.03
CA ILE A 484 -10.35 -9.51 -17.62
C ILE A 484 -11.81 -9.85 -17.36
N ASN A 485 -12.60 -9.89 -18.44
CA ASN A 485 -14.00 -10.29 -18.44
C ASN A 485 -14.21 -11.81 -18.71
N SER A 486 -13.15 -12.54 -19.05
CA SER A 486 -13.20 -13.99 -19.32
C SER A 486 -12.93 -14.82 -18.06
N LYS A 487 -13.38 -16.09 -18.06
CA LYS A 487 -13.14 -17.03 -16.95
C LYS A 487 -11.86 -17.81 -17.22
N VAL A 488 -10.80 -17.48 -16.48
CA VAL A 488 -9.48 -18.12 -16.58
C VAL A 488 -9.47 -19.38 -15.70
N LEU A 489 -9.95 -20.50 -16.24
CA LEU A 489 -10.29 -21.70 -15.48
C LEU A 489 -9.11 -22.66 -15.25
N VAL A 490 -8.87 -23.01 -13.98
CA VAL A 490 -7.76 -23.88 -13.55
C VAL A 490 -8.26 -25.29 -13.23
N ASN A 491 -8.55 -26.06 -14.27
CA ASN A 491 -8.98 -27.47 -14.17
C ASN A 491 -7.90 -28.35 -13.49
N ILE A 492 -8.29 -29.54 -12.99
CA ILE A 492 -7.44 -30.43 -12.19
C ILE A 492 -6.18 -30.85 -12.96
N LEU A 493 -6.31 -31.33 -14.20
CA LEU A 493 -5.19 -31.77 -15.04
C LEU A 493 -4.17 -30.66 -15.35
N PHE A 494 -4.63 -29.41 -15.42
CA PHE A 494 -3.77 -28.24 -15.62
C PHE A 494 -3.13 -27.81 -14.30
N GLY A 495 -3.88 -27.82 -13.18
CA GLY A 495 -3.36 -27.56 -11.83
C GLY A 495 -2.23 -28.49 -11.39
N GLY A 496 -2.27 -29.77 -11.80
CA GLY A 496 -1.16 -30.72 -11.64
C GLY A 496 0.12 -30.38 -12.42
N LYS A 497 0.09 -29.33 -13.26
CA LYS A 497 1.26 -28.72 -13.91
C LYS A 497 1.61 -27.33 -13.36
N LEU A 498 0.87 -26.81 -12.36
CA LEU A 498 1.13 -25.52 -11.72
C LEU A 498 1.79 -25.66 -10.34
N THR A 499 1.71 -26.84 -9.74
CA THR A 499 2.44 -27.18 -8.51
C THR A 499 3.11 -28.53 -8.71
N THR A 500 4.41 -28.63 -8.46
CA THR A 500 5.13 -29.90 -8.44
C THR A 500 5.58 -30.23 -7.03
N VAL A 501 5.41 -31.50 -6.63
CA VAL A 501 5.86 -32.02 -5.33
C VAL A 501 7.19 -32.73 -5.52
N ALA A 502 8.15 -32.49 -4.61
CA ALA A 502 9.47 -33.08 -4.66
C ALA A 502 9.40 -34.61 -4.60
N LYS A 503 10.04 -35.27 -5.57
CA LYS A 503 10.19 -36.73 -5.61
C LYS A 503 11.61 -37.09 -5.22
N TYR A 504 11.82 -37.38 -3.94
CA TYR A 504 13.11 -37.83 -3.45
C TYR A 504 13.58 -39.09 -4.19
N PRO A 505 14.84 -39.15 -4.65
CA PRO A 505 15.39 -40.37 -5.23
C PRO A 505 15.43 -41.46 -4.14
N LYS A 506 15.02 -42.68 -4.49
CA LYS A 506 15.04 -43.84 -3.56
C LYS A 506 16.46 -44.37 -3.37
N MET A 507 17.30 -43.60 -2.67
CA MET A 507 18.64 -44.01 -2.29
C MET A 507 18.58 -45.14 -1.26
N LYS A 508 19.16 -46.31 -1.58
CA LYS A 508 19.36 -47.41 -0.63
C LYS A 508 20.63 -47.18 0.19
N LEU A 509 20.61 -46.16 1.03
CA LEU A 509 21.64 -45.94 2.05
C LEU A 509 21.21 -46.63 3.35
N ALA A 510 22.17 -47.17 4.10
CA ALA A 510 21.90 -47.74 5.42
C ALA A 510 21.80 -46.59 6.43
N ASP A 511 20.58 -46.24 6.83
CA ASP A 511 20.33 -45.23 7.87
C ASP A 511 20.60 -45.83 9.26
N PRO A 512 21.55 -45.27 10.05
CA PRO A 512 21.82 -45.73 11.42
C PRO A 512 20.63 -45.61 12.38
N TYR A 513 19.63 -44.80 12.04
CA TYR A 513 18.45 -44.51 12.85
C TYR A 513 17.15 -45.07 12.26
N ASP A 514 17.20 -45.96 11.27
CA ASP A 514 16.01 -46.60 10.70
C ASP A 514 15.21 -47.34 11.78
N GLN A 515 14.08 -46.74 12.18
CA GLN A 515 13.13 -47.33 13.11
C GLN A 515 12.40 -48.48 12.41
N LYS A 516 13.08 -49.64 12.36
CA LYS A 516 12.61 -50.93 11.80
C LYS A 516 11.09 -51.00 11.81
N THR A 517 10.49 -50.76 10.63
CA THR A 517 9.04 -50.56 10.52
C THR A 517 8.30 -51.69 11.25
N PRO A 518 7.58 -51.39 12.35
CA PRO A 518 7.17 -52.41 13.30
C PRO A 518 6.26 -53.38 12.60
N ALA A 519 6.54 -54.69 12.73
CA ALA A 519 6.09 -55.70 11.78
C ALA A 519 4.57 -55.67 11.48
N TRP A 520 3.75 -55.27 12.45
CA TRP A 520 2.32 -55.05 12.26
C TRP A 520 1.99 -54.06 11.12
N LYS A 521 2.76 -53.00 10.86
CA LYS A 521 2.51 -52.08 9.73
C LYS A 521 2.69 -52.75 8.35
N ILE A 522 3.49 -53.82 8.26
CA ILE A 522 3.71 -54.60 7.04
C ILE A 522 2.67 -55.74 6.95
N TRP A 523 2.44 -56.45 8.06
CA TRP A 523 1.56 -57.61 8.08
C TRP A 523 0.07 -57.25 8.19
N LEU A 524 -0.33 -56.20 8.92
CA LEU A 524 -1.74 -55.79 9.07
C LEU A 524 -2.47 -55.59 7.73
N PRO A 525 -1.97 -54.82 6.74
CA PRO A 525 -2.66 -54.69 5.45
C PRO A 525 -2.73 -56.02 4.67
N THR A 526 -1.68 -56.84 4.77
CA THR A 526 -1.62 -58.17 4.14
C THR A 526 -2.64 -59.13 4.78
N VAL A 527 -2.71 -59.17 6.10
CA VAL A 527 -3.66 -59.97 6.89
C VAL A 527 -5.11 -59.47 6.72
N LEU A 528 -5.34 -58.15 6.64
CA LEU A 528 -6.64 -57.60 6.26
C LEU A 528 -7.05 -58.00 4.84
N THR A 529 -6.13 -57.96 3.88
CA THR A 529 -6.41 -58.37 2.50
C THR A 529 -6.71 -59.87 2.42
N ILE A 530 -5.96 -60.71 3.14
CA ILE A 530 -6.25 -62.15 3.27
C ILE A 530 -7.61 -62.37 3.94
N LEU A 531 -7.91 -61.71 5.07
CA LEU A 531 -9.22 -61.81 5.74
C LEU A 531 -10.37 -61.40 4.83
N VAL A 532 -10.23 -60.32 4.05
CA VAL A 532 -11.24 -59.88 3.09
C VAL A 532 -11.40 -60.90 1.95
N ILE A 533 -10.31 -61.46 1.42
CA ILE A 533 -10.37 -62.51 0.38
C ILE A 533 -11.00 -63.79 0.92
N THR A 534 -10.63 -64.24 2.13
CA THR A 534 -11.22 -65.41 2.79
C THR A 534 -12.69 -65.19 3.14
N PHE A 535 -13.07 -64.00 3.62
CA PHE A 535 -14.46 -63.64 3.87
C PHE A 535 -15.28 -63.62 2.58
N LEU A 536 -14.77 -63.02 1.50
CA LEU A 536 -15.42 -63.04 0.18
C LEU A 536 -15.55 -64.46 -0.37
N ALA A 537 -14.51 -65.30 -0.23
CA ALA A 537 -14.56 -66.69 -0.65
C ALA A 537 -15.64 -67.48 0.13
N LEU A 538 -15.63 -67.41 1.46
CA LEU A 538 -16.62 -68.08 2.31
C LEU A 538 -18.04 -67.55 2.08
N TYR A 539 -18.19 -66.26 1.76
CA TYR A 539 -19.46 -65.67 1.35
C TYR A 539 -19.93 -66.28 0.02
N PHE A 540 -19.11 -66.24 -1.04
CA PHE A 540 -19.49 -66.78 -2.34
C PHE A 540 -19.76 -68.30 -2.32
N THR A 541 -19.05 -69.08 -1.50
CA THR A 541 -19.29 -70.52 -1.34
C THR A 541 -20.41 -70.88 -0.35
N GLY A 542 -21.14 -69.91 0.21
CA GLY A 542 -22.27 -70.15 1.13
C GLY A 542 -21.90 -70.55 2.56
N ASN A 543 -20.60 -70.72 2.88
CA ASN A 543 -20.13 -71.20 4.18
C ASN A 543 -20.26 -70.18 5.34
N LEU A 544 -21.00 -69.06 5.13
CA LEU A 544 -21.31 -68.04 6.15
C LEU A 544 -22.79 -68.05 6.59
N GLU A 545 -23.58 -69.04 6.18
CA GLU A 545 -24.97 -69.19 6.62
C GLU A 545 -25.12 -69.26 8.15
N PHE A 546 -24.14 -69.80 8.87
CA PHE A 546 -24.14 -69.82 10.35
C PHE A 546 -24.03 -68.43 11.01
N ILE A 547 -23.73 -67.38 10.24
CA ILE A 547 -23.73 -65.96 10.67
C ILE A 547 -24.95 -65.20 10.09
N GLY A 548 -25.83 -65.89 9.35
CA GLY A 548 -27.01 -65.30 8.69
C GLY A 548 -26.68 -64.56 7.38
N LEU A 549 -25.53 -64.84 6.75
CA LEU A 549 -25.11 -64.26 5.48
C LEU A 549 -25.22 -65.29 4.35
N THR A 550 -26.41 -65.40 3.76
CA THR A 550 -26.67 -66.21 2.56
C THR A 550 -26.04 -65.56 1.33
N SER A 551 -25.48 -66.37 0.42
CA SER A 551 -24.90 -65.88 -0.83
C SER A 551 -25.97 -65.76 -1.94
N PRO A 552 -25.87 -64.76 -2.84
CA PRO A 552 -26.79 -64.63 -3.97
C PRO A 552 -26.54 -65.66 -5.10
N PHE A 553 -25.57 -66.57 -4.93
CA PHE A 553 -25.20 -67.59 -5.93
C PHE A 553 -25.43 -69.04 -5.46
N VAL A 554 -25.53 -69.27 -4.15
CA VAL A 554 -25.96 -70.56 -3.59
C VAL A 554 -27.48 -70.54 -3.45
N LYS A 555 -28.17 -71.44 -4.16
CA LYS A 555 -29.59 -71.71 -3.87
C LYS A 555 -29.67 -72.51 -2.56
N PRO A 556 -30.65 -72.24 -1.68
CA PRO A 556 -30.91 -73.11 -0.55
C PRO A 556 -31.27 -74.52 -1.04
N ASP A 557 -30.83 -75.55 -0.30
CA ASP A 557 -30.99 -76.95 -0.70
C ASP A 557 -32.46 -77.38 -0.73
N THR A 558 -33.05 -77.39 -1.93
CA THR A 558 -34.43 -77.85 -2.18
C THR A 558 -34.62 -79.35 -1.88
N ALA A 559 -33.55 -80.09 -1.60
CA ALA A 559 -33.62 -81.47 -1.08
C ALA A 559 -34.27 -81.54 0.32
N GLY A 560 -34.07 -80.52 1.18
CA GLY A 560 -34.56 -80.52 2.56
C GLY A 560 -36.07 -80.33 2.67
N GLU A 561 -36.66 -79.43 1.87
CA GLU A 561 -38.11 -79.19 1.90
C GLU A 561 -38.90 -80.31 1.21
N ILE A 562 -38.38 -80.87 0.10
CA ILE A 562 -39.04 -81.97 -0.61
C ILE A 562 -39.10 -83.23 0.27
N THR A 563 -38.02 -83.58 0.97
CA THR A 563 -38.02 -84.74 1.88
C THR A 563 -38.98 -84.56 3.05
N LYS A 564 -39.13 -83.33 3.57
CA LYS A 564 -40.10 -83.02 4.64
C LYS A 564 -41.55 -83.06 4.14
N ALA A 565 -41.85 -82.46 2.98
CA ALA A 565 -43.19 -82.50 2.38
C ALA A 565 -43.65 -83.93 2.01
N VAL A 566 -42.71 -84.79 1.60
CA VAL A 566 -42.97 -86.22 1.35
C VAL A 566 -43.19 -87.00 2.66
N ALA A 567 -42.46 -86.68 3.74
CA ALA A 567 -42.70 -87.28 5.05
C ALA A 567 -44.07 -86.90 5.62
N ASP A 568 -44.45 -85.62 5.57
CA ASP A 568 -45.73 -85.13 6.09
C ASP A 568 -46.94 -85.68 5.29
N THR A 569 -46.77 -85.97 3.99
CA THR A 569 -47.81 -86.64 3.18
C THR A 569 -47.86 -88.17 3.34
N LEU A 570 -46.78 -88.81 3.80
CA LEU A 570 -46.77 -90.22 4.18
C LEU A 570 -47.27 -90.47 5.63
N SER A 571 -47.27 -89.44 6.48
CA SER A 571 -47.81 -89.51 7.86
C SER A 571 -49.33 -89.28 7.94
N ALA A 572 -50.00 -89.05 6.81
CA ALA A 572 -51.39 -88.57 6.75
C ALA A 572 -52.33 -89.50 5.93
N LYS A 573 -52.10 -90.82 5.99
CA LYS A 573 -52.87 -91.83 5.25
C LYS A 573 -52.99 -93.17 5.97
#